data_AF-A0A8S0TDG4-F1
#
_entry.id   AF-A0A8S0TDG4-F1
#
_cell.length_a   1.000
_cell.length_b   1.000
_cell.length_c   1.000
_cell.angle_alpha   90.00
_cell.angle_beta   90.00
_cell.angle_gamma   90.00
#
_symmetry.space_group_name_H-M   'P 1'
#
loop_
_entity.id
_entity.type
_entity.pdbx_description
1 polymer ?
#
loop_
_entity_poly.entity_id
_entity_poly.type
_entity_poly.pdbx_seq_one_letter_code
_entity_poly.pdbx_strand_id
1 'polypeptide(L)'
;MGSVWINRIVRPFGFCRLLSHYLGLETVLAIFCNTYEGVKALEAYDREGLINKSCGLHAVGASIGRPLDDPFLVICLEHLRPYAGKYIADDPQKRLDLLKPRLPNGETPPGFLGFPVNMIRIDITNLYSISNTGHGLRETLFYNLFSNLQVYRSREDMLKALPCIANGAISLDGGMIKSTGCFSLGHK
;
A
#
# COMPACT_ATOMS: atom_id res chain seq x y z
N MET A 1 13.67 10.49 -0.54
CA MET A 1 13.08 9.35 -1.28
C MET A 1 13.40 8.08 -0.52
N GLY A 2 12.44 7.16 -0.42
CA GLY A 2 12.66 5.85 0.20
C GLY A 2 11.66 4.85 -0.37
N SER A 3 12.05 3.58 -0.47
CA SER A 3 11.16 2.49 -0.84
C SER A 3 10.37 2.02 0.40
N VAL A 4 9.09 1.66 0.21
CA VAL A 4 8.13 1.33 1.29
C VAL A 4 8.62 0.21 2.21
N TRP A 5 9.45 -0.69 1.70
CA TRP A 5 9.78 -1.93 2.41
C TRP A 5 11.07 -1.86 3.22
N ILE A 6 11.99 -0.97 2.89
CA ILE A 6 13.35 -1.03 3.44
C ILE A 6 13.43 -0.50 4.88
N ASN A 7 12.46 0.29 5.37
CA ASN A 7 12.64 0.94 6.69
C ASN A 7 11.40 1.04 7.61
N ARG A 8 10.22 0.51 7.27
CA ARG A 8 8.97 1.02 7.89
C ARG A 8 7.87 0.02 8.27
N ILE A 9 8.10 -1.30 8.21
CA ILE A 9 7.09 -2.30 8.60
C ILE A 9 7.71 -3.34 9.56
N VAL A 10 7.31 -3.31 10.83
CA VAL A 10 7.75 -4.30 11.86
C VAL A 10 6.64 -5.33 12.09
N ARG A 11 6.67 -6.45 11.36
CA ARG A 11 5.77 -7.62 11.51
C ARG A 11 6.51 -8.93 11.15
N PRO A 12 5.96 -10.12 11.50
CA PRO A 12 6.57 -11.40 11.14
C PRO A 12 6.79 -11.51 9.62
N PHE A 13 7.95 -12.03 9.23
CA PHE A 13 8.42 -12.10 7.84
C PHE A 13 7.37 -12.64 6.84
N GLY A 14 6.58 -13.65 7.25
CA GLY A 14 5.52 -14.24 6.41
C GLY A 14 4.40 -13.27 6.03
N PHE A 15 4.03 -12.34 6.92
CA PHE A 15 2.98 -11.35 6.64
C PHE A 15 3.45 -10.29 5.63
N CYS A 16 4.70 -9.83 5.76
CA CYS A 16 5.29 -8.89 4.82
C CYS A 16 5.37 -9.48 3.40
N ARG A 17 5.72 -10.77 3.28
CA ARG A 17 5.72 -11.48 1.98
C ARG A 17 4.32 -11.51 1.35
N LEU A 18 3.28 -11.82 2.13
CA LEU A 18 1.90 -11.85 1.64
C LEU A 18 1.44 -10.47 1.14
N LEU A 19 1.73 -9.41 1.89
CA LEU A 19 1.40 -8.04 1.48
C LEU A 19 2.20 -7.59 0.26
N SER A 20 3.48 -7.96 0.16
CA SER A 20 4.31 -7.67 -1.02
C SER A 20 3.74 -8.34 -2.26
N HIS A 21 3.34 -9.61 -2.14
CA HIS A 21 2.70 -10.34 -3.23
C HIS A 21 1.32 -9.77 -3.59
N TYR A 22 0.58 -9.26 -2.60
CA TYR A 22 -0.69 -8.57 -2.84
C TYR A 22 -0.50 -7.28 -3.63
N LEU A 23 0.49 -6.47 -3.28
CA LEU A 23 0.76 -5.21 -3.98
C LEU A 23 1.36 -5.42 -5.36
N GLY A 24 2.15 -6.49 -5.53
CA GLY A 24 2.86 -6.75 -6.78
C GLY A 24 4.18 -5.99 -6.87
N LEU A 25 5.04 -6.45 -7.78
CA LEU A 25 6.44 -6.00 -7.88
C LEU A 25 6.54 -4.49 -8.17
N GLU A 26 5.77 -4.00 -9.13
CA GLU A 26 5.79 -2.59 -9.54
C GLU A 26 5.46 -1.64 -8.38
N THR A 27 4.42 -1.94 -7.61
CA THR A 27 4.04 -1.13 -6.44
C THR A 27 5.03 -1.26 -5.28
N VAL A 28 5.61 -2.45 -5.08
CA VAL A 28 6.66 -2.68 -4.07
C VAL A 28 7.93 -1.88 -4.36
N LEU A 29 8.26 -1.68 -5.64
CA LEU A 29 9.42 -0.93 -6.11
C LEU A 29 9.13 0.56 -6.37
N ALA A 30 7.90 1.02 -6.12
CA ALA A 30 7.52 2.39 -6.41
C ALA A 30 8.37 3.43 -5.66
N ILE A 31 8.59 4.57 -6.32
CA ILE A 31 9.26 5.73 -5.74
C ILE A 31 8.21 6.66 -5.12
N PHE A 32 8.44 7.08 -3.88
CA PHE A 32 7.52 7.96 -3.16
C PHE A 32 8.05 9.39 -3.15
N CYS A 33 7.24 10.32 -3.67
CA CYS A 33 7.50 11.75 -3.66
C CYS A 33 6.52 12.45 -2.73
N ASN A 34 7.01 13.36 -1.89
CA ASN A 34 6.16 14.14 -1.00
C ASN A 34 5.30 15.14 -1.79
N THR A 35 5.84 15.73 -2.85
CA THR A 35 5.21 16.79 -3.65
C THR A 35 5.20 16.46 -5.13
N TYR A 36 4.34 17.14 -5.89
CA TYR A 36 4.34 17.03 -7.34
C TYR A 36 5.62 17.55 -8.01
N GLU A 37 6.22 18.61 -7.44
CA GLU A 37 7.53 19.10 -7.89
C GLU A 37 8.61 18.01 -7.78
N GLY A 38 8.57 17.18 -6.73
CA GLY A 38 9.45 16.02 -6.61
C GLY A 38 9.23 14.97 -7.71
N VAL A 39 8.00 14.82 -8.21
CA VAL A 39 7.71 13.95 -9.36
C VAL A 39 8.29 14.53 -10.64
N LYS A 40 8.08 15.82 -10.91
CA LYS A 40 8.65 16.50 -12.08
C LYS A 40 10.18 16.51 -12.09
N ALA A 41 10.81 16.52 -10.92
CA ALA A 41 12.27 16.43 -10.82
C ALA A 41 12.83 15.04 -11.16
N LEU A 42 12.03 13.98 -11.13
CA LEU A 42 12.48 12.62 -11.45
C LEU A 42 12.69 12.41 -12.94
N GLU A 43 11.87 13.03 -13.79
CA GLU A 43 11.91 12.82 -15.23
C GLU A 43 11.59 14.13 -15.97
N ALA A 44 12.43 14.45 -16.95
CA ALA A 44 12.25 15.60 -17.82
C ALA A 44 12.04 15.14 -19.25
N TYR A 45 11.30 15.95 -20.01
CA TYR A 45 11.01 15.72 -21.41
C TYR A 45 11.58 16.84 -22.26
N ASP A 46 12.03 16.53 -23.48
CA ASP A 46 12.43 17.53 -24.47
C ASP A 46 11.21 18.18 -25.14
N ARG A 47 11.45 19.04 -26.14
CA ARG A 47 10.37 19.79 -26.82
C ARG A 47 9.50 18.88 -27.68
N GLU A 48 10.04 17.73 -28.05
CA GLU A 48 9.41 16.68 -28.85
C GLU A 48 8.62 15.69 -27.97
N GLY A 49 8.71 15.83 -26.64
CA GLY A 49 8.03 14.97 -25.69
C GLY A 49 8.73 13.64 -25.43
N LEU A 50 10.01 13.53 -25.79
CA LEU A 50 10.84 12.36 -25.50
C LEU A 50 11.56 12.52 -24.15
N ILE A 51 11.83 11.39 -23.50
CA ILE A 51 12.51 11.37 -22.20
C ILE A 51 13.95 11.87 -22.37
N ASN A 52 14.29 12.93 -21.63
CA ASN A 52 15.66 13.41 -21.56
C ASN A 52 16.48 12.57 -20.56
N LYS A 53 17.22 11.59 -21.09
CA LYS A 53 18.07 10.69 -20.28
C LYS A 53 19.24 11.38 -19.55
N SER A 54 19.52 12.65 -19.84
CA SER A 54 20.54 13.46 -19.15
C SER A 54 20.02 14.21 -17.92
N CYS A 55 18.74 14.05 -17.56
CA CYS A 55 18.12 14.73 -16.41
C CYS A 55 17.57 13.75 -15.36
N GLY A 56 17.29 14.28 -14.17
CA GLY A 56 16.55 13.59 -13.12
C GLY A 56 17.17 12.26 -12.70
N LEU A 57 16.31 11.25 -12.51
CA LEU A 57 16.72 9.92 -12.06
C LEU A 57 17.46 9.15 -13.16
N HIS A 58 17.18 9.43 -14.44
CA HIS A 58 17.90 8.84 -15.57
C HIS A 58 19.38 9.23 -15.57
N ALA A 59 19.69 10.50 -15.32
CA ALA A 59 21.06 10.98 -15.21
C ALA A 59 21.82 10.32 -14.06
N VAL A 60 21.15 10.21 -12.90
CA VAL A 60 21.72 9.53 -11.72
C VAL A 60 22.02 8.07 -12.04
N GLY A 61 21.05 7.33 -12.60
CA GLY A 61 21.21 5.95 -13.02
C GLY A 61 22.37 5.77 -14.00
N ALA A 62 22.46 6.61 -15.03
CA ALA A 62 23.56 6.59 -15.99
C ALA A 62 24.92 6.83 -15.32
N SER A 63 25.02 7.81 -14.41
CA SER A 63 26.28 8.15 -13.71
C SER A 63 26.83 7.01 -12.83
N ILE A 64 25.96 6.12 -12.35
CA ILE A 64 26.35 4.95 -11.53
C ILE A 64 26.41 3.65 -12.34
N GLY A 65 26.33 3.74 -13.68
CA GLY A 65 26.37 2.59 -14.59
C GLY A 65 25.11 1.70 -14.53
N ARG A 66 23.98 2.22 -14.06
CA ARG A 66 22.68 1.53 -13.96
C ARG A 66 21.58 2.40 -14.60
N PRO A 67 21.57 2.52 -15.93
CA PRO A 67 20.51 3.26 -16.62
C PRO A 67 19.14 2.65 -16.31
N LEU A 68 18.11 3.50 -16.27
CA LEU A 68 16.72 3.11 -16.05
C LEU A 68 15.99 3.05 -17.39
N ASP A 69 15.97 1.87 -17.99
CA ASP A 69 15.30 1.68 -19.30
C ASP A 69 13.87 1.15 -19.15
N ASP A 70 13.51 0.60 -17.99
CA ASP A 70 12.15 0.12 -17.70
C ASP A 70 11.29 1.22 -17.04
N PRO A 71 9.96 1.19 -17.26
CA PRO A 71 9.04 2.07 -16.54
C PRO A 71 9.13 1.86 -15.02
N PHE A 72 9.05 2.96 -14.27
CA PHE A 72 8.97 2.93 -12.82
C PHE A 72 7.76 3.70 -12.31
N LEU A 73 7.09 3.15 -11.30
CA LEU A 73 5.93 3.77 -10.68
C LEU A 73 6.37 4.86 -9.70
N VAL A 74 5.76 6.03 -9.79
CA VAL A 74 5.94 7.13 -8.82
C VAL A 74 4.61 7.42 -8.13
N ILE A 75 4.61 7.43 -6.80
CA ILE A 75 3.44 7.75 -5.98
C ILE A 75 3.68 9.10 -5.29
N CYS A 76 2.82 10.07 -5.61
CA CYS A 76 2.87 11.42 -5.05
C CYS A 76 1.96 11.53 -3.82
N LEU A 77 2.53 11.72 -2.63
CA LEU A 77 1.77 11.75 -1.37
C LEU A 77 0.81 12.95 -1.29
N GLU A 78 1.20 14.11 -1.81
CA GLU A 78 0.37 15.32 -1.88
C GLU A 78 -0.93 15.12 -2.68
N HIS A 79 -0.92 14.23 -3.67
CA HIS A 79 -2.09 13.95 -4.51
C HIS A 79 -2.89 12.72 -4.07
N LEU A 80 -2.46 12.02 -3.02
CA LEU A 80 -3.24 10.92 -2.47
C LEU A 80 -4.41 11.47 -1.66
N ARG A 81 -5.60 10.93 -1.91
CA ARG A 81 -6.77 11.25 -1.09
C ARG A 81 -6.60 10.60 0.28
N PRO A 82 -6.60 11.36 1.39
CA PRO A 82 -6.54 10.77 2.71
C PRO A 82 -7.85 10.05 3.05
N TYR A 83 -7.76 9.08 3.95
CA TYR A 83 -8.92 8.46 4.57
C TYR A 83 -9.77 9.53 5.30
N ALA A 84 -11.04 9.61 4.94
CA ALA A 84 -11.96 10.62 5.47
C ALA A 84 -12.74 10.17 6.73
N GLY A 85 -12.52 8.93 7.21
CA GLY A 85 -13.19 8.43 8.40
C GLY A 85 -12.45 8.71 9.70
N LYS A 86 -12.88 8.07 10.78
CA LYS A 86 -12.37 8.30 12.13
C LYS A 86 -11.13 7.45 12.44
N TYR A 87 -10.37 7.89 13.43
CA TYR A 87 -9.31 7.09 14.03
C TYR A 87 -9.82 6.40 15.29
N ILE A 88 -9.19 5.29 15.68
CA ILE A 88 -9.41 4.68 16.99
C ILE A 88 -8.92 5.66 18.06
N ALA A 89 -9.80 6.01 18.99
CA ALA A 89 -9.49 6.92 20.08
C ALA A 89 -8.33 6.39 20.93
N ASP A 90 -7.43 7.28 21.34
CA ASP A 90 -6.29 7.00 22.22
C ASP A 90 -5.33 5.89 21.72
N ASP A 91 -5.36 5.55 20.42
CA ASP A 91 -4.42 4.59 19.84
C ASP A 91 -3.09 5.28 19.47
N PRO A 92 -1.95 4.95 20.12
CA PRO A 92 -0.66 5.55 19.83
C PRO A 92 -0.13 5.22 18.42
N GLN A 93 -0.70 4.23 17.73
CA GLN A 93 -0.41 3.91 16.34
C GLN A 93 -1.35 4.59 15.35
N LYS A 94 -2.28 5.44 15.83
CA LYS A 94 -3.23 6.22 15.04
C LYS A 94 -3.99 5.34 14.03
N ARG A 95 -4.45 4.17 14.47
CA ARG A 95 -5.15 3.20 13.60
C ARG A 95 -6.48 3.77 13.14
N LEU A 96 -6.90 3.35 11.95
CA LEU A 96 -8.16 3.77 11.34
C LEU A 96 -9.33 3.00 11.97
N ASP A 97 -10.41 3.69 12.31
CA ASP A 97 -11.65 3.08 12.78
C ASP A 97 -12.47 2.58 11.58
N LEU A 98 -12.07 1.40 11.08
CA LEU A 98 -12.69 0.75 9.93
C LEU A 98 -13.81 -0.19 10.40
N LEU A 99 -14.96 -0.10 9.72
CA LEU A 99 -16.10 -0.96 10.01
C LEU A 99 -15.74 -2.43 9.72
N LYS A 100 -15.79 -3.27 10.76
CA LYS A 100 -15.53 -4.72 10.62
C LYS A 100 -16.61 -5.36 9.73
N PRO A 101 -16.24 -6.34 8.88
CA PRO A 101 -17.20 -7.07 8.06
C PRO A 101 -18.22 -7.78 8.96
N ARG A 102 -19.48 -7.80 8.53
CA ARG A 102 -20.59 -8.46 9.22
C ARG A 102 -21.31 -9.40 8.27
N LEU A 103 -21.53 -10.64 8.72
CA LEU A 103 -22.41 -11.60 8.07
C LEU A 103 -23.88 -11.17 8.23
N PRO A 104 -24.82 -11.76 7.46
CA PRO A 104 -26.24 -11.45 7.60
C PRO A 104 -26.82 -11.65 9.01
N ASN A 105 -26.20 -12.53 9.82
CA ASN A 105 -26.55 -12.74 11.22
C ASN A 105 -25.97 -11.68 12.18
N GLY A 106 -25.24 -10.68 11.68
CA GLY A 106 -24.59 -9.63 12.47
C GLY A 106 -23.24 -10.01 13.10
N GLU A 107 -22.80 -11.25 12.94
CA GLU A 107 -21.52 -11.71 13.48
C GLU A 107 -20.37 -11.28 12.56
N THR A 108 -19.17 -11.17 13.14
CA THR A 108 -17.97 -10.99 12.32
C THR A 108 -17.63 -12.34 11.67
N PRO A 109 -17.34 -12.39 10.36
CA PRO A 109 -16.97 -13.64 9.70
C PRO A 109 -15.86 -14.38 10.45
N PRO A 110 -15.97 -15.70 10.63
CA PRO A 110 -14.94 -16.49 11.28
C PRO A 110 -13.59 -16.32 10.57
N GLY A 111 -12.51 -16.36 11.34
CA GLY A 111 -11.16 -16.23 10.81
C GLY A 111 -10.75 -14.82 10.39
N PHE A 112 -11.62 -13.80 10.44
CA PHE A 112 -11.20 -12.40 10.22
C PHE A 112 -10.20 -11.94 11.28
N LEU A 113 -9.04 -11.44 10.83
CA LEU A 113 -7.93 -11.02 11.69
C LEU A 113 -7.79 -9.48 11.76
N GLY A 114 -8.38 -8.75 10.81
CA GLY A 114 -8.31 -7.29 10.74
C GLY A 114 -7.93 -6.77 9.35
N PHE A 115 -7.55 -5.49 9.31
CA PHE A 115 -7.16 -4.79 8.09
C PHE A 115 -5.64 -4.57 8.04
N PRO A 116 -4.93 -4.86 6.93
CA PRO A 116 -3.49 -4.66 6.80
C PRO A 116 -3.05 -3.24 7.13
N VAL A 117 -3.82 -2.24 6.69
CA VAL A 117 -3.54 -0.82 6.98
C VAL A 117 -3.42 -0.54 8.47
N ASN A 118 -4.07 -1.32 9.35
CA ASN A 118 -3.98 -1.23 10.82
C ASN A 118 -2.99 -2.22 11.44
N MET A 119 -2.59 -3.25 10.70
CA MET A 119 -1.59 -4.22 11.12
C MET A 119 -0.16 -3.67 10.95
N ILE A 120 0.07 -2.78 10.00
CA ILE A 120 1.38 -2.16 9.78
C ILE A 120 1.73 -1.24 10.96
N ARG A 121 2.90 -1.48 11.55
CA ARG A 121 3.51 -0.57 12.52
C ARG A 121 4.25 0.51 11.76
N ILE A 122 3.97 1.76 12.08
CA ILE A 122 4.58 2.92 11.45
C ILE A 122 5.38 3.65 12.52
N ASP A 123 6.59 4.08 12.14
CA ASP A 123 7.43 4.90 13.00
C ASP A 123 6.71 6.21 13.37
N ILE A 124 6.89 6.69 14.60
CA ILE A 124 6.16 7.86 15.12
C ILE A 124 6.37 9.12 14.27
N THR A 125 7.56 9.30 13.69
CA THR A 125 7.87 10.42 12.79
C THR A 125 7.03 10.41 11.52
N ASN A 126 6.46 9.25 11.17
CA ASN A 126 5.67 9.05 9.97
C ASN A 126 4.16 8.87 10.26
N LEU A 127 3.76 8.87 11.53
CA LEU A 127 2.37 8.86 11.96
C LEU A 127 1.72 10.24 11.89
N TYR A 128 2.53 11.29 12.06
CA TYR A 128 2.07 12.66 12.16
C TYR A 128 2.76 13.50 11.07
N SER A 129 1.95 14.03 10.16
CA SER A 129 2.27 15.08 9.19
C SER A 129 3.60 14.93 8.44
N ILE A 130 3.61 14.12 7.37
CA ILE A 130 4.76 14.03 6.45
C ILE A 130 4.56 14.91 5.21
N SER A 131 3.32 15.05 4.77
CA SER A 131 2.97 15.91 3.65
C SER A 131 2.67 17.33 4.13
N ASN A 132 2.81 18.30 3.24
CA ASN A 132 2.35 19.68 3.44
C ASN A 132 0.86 19.78 3.81
N THR A 133 0.10 18.70 3.60
CA THR A 133 -1.32 18.58 3.92
C THR A 133 -1.60 18.19 5.38
N GLY A 134 -0.57 17.93 6.20
CA GLY A 134 -0.74 17.59 7.62
C GLY A 134 -1.24 16.17 7.89
N HIS A 135 -1.07 15.24 6.93
CA HIS A 135 -1.48 13.85 7.06
C HIS A 135 -0.28 12.91 7.23
N GLY A 136 -0.48 11.83 7.99
CA GLY A 136 0.48 10.73 8.16
C GLY A 136 0.36 9.66 7.07
N LEU A 137 1.29 8.70 7.05
CA LEU A 137 1.29 7.63 6.04
C LEU A 137 0.11 6.67 6.15
N ARG A 138 -0.49 6.51 7.33
CA ARG A 138 -1.53 5.50 7.51
C ARG A 138 -2.77 5.85 6.70
N GLU A 139 -3.27 7.06 6.90
CA GLU A 139 -4.46 7.60 6.25
C GLU A 139 -4.22 7.99 4.79
N THR A 140 -2.98 8.24 4.38
CA THR A 140 -2.64 8.53 2.99
C THR A 140 -2.12 7.27 2.30
N LEU A 141 -0.82 7.04 2.32
CA LEU A 141 -0.13 6.00 1.57
C LEU A 141 -0.72 4.60 1.81
N PHE A 142 -0.70 4.13 3.05
CA PHE A 142 -1.10 2.74 3.34
C PHE A 142 -2.59 2.52 3.12
N TYR A 143 -3.44 3.52 3.35
CA TYR A 143 -4.85 3.42 3.00
C TYR A 143 -5.08 3.41 1.49
N ASN A 144 -4.30 4.13 0.69
CA ASN A 144 -4.43 4.06 -0.77
C ASN A 144 -3.89 2.73 -1.33
N LEU A 145 -2.88 2.13 -0.69
CA LEU A 145 -2.33 0.83 -1.09
C LEU A 145 -3.23 -0.36 -0.71
N PHE A 146 -3.84 -0.33 0.48
CA PHE A 146 -4.58 -1.47 1.03
C PHE A 146 -6.07 -1.22 1.14
N SER A 147 -6.54 0.03 1.18
CA SER A 147 -7.94 0.39 1.41
C SER A 147 -8.54 -0.44 2.57
N ASN A 148 -9.71 -1.04 2.35
CA ASN A 148 -10.36 -1.95 3.30
C ASN A 148 -10.02 -3.43 3.05
N LEU A 149 -8.84 -3.74 2.51
CA LEU A 149 -8.33 -5.11 2.36
C LEU A 149 -8.46 -5.87 3.69
N GLN A 150 -8.98 -7.09 3.63
CA GLN A 150 -9.24 -7.90 4.81
C GLN A 150 -8.22 -9.04 4.93
N VAL A 151 -7.80 -9.37 6.16
CA VAL A 151 -6.92 -10.52 6.43
C VAL A 151 -7.71 -11.61 7.13
N TYR A 152 -7.53 -12.84 6.65
CA TYR A 152 -8.14 -14.04 7.20
C TYR A 152 -7.11 -15.06 7.66
N ARG A 153 -7.50 -15.91 8.60
CA ARG A 153 -6.66 -17.01 9.10
C ARG A 153 -6.39 -18.05 8.02
N SER A 154 -7.43 -18.51 7.34
CA SER A 154 -7.35 -19.53 6.29
C SER A 154 -8.08 -19.11 5.03
N ARG A 155 -7.76 -19.77 3.91
CA ARG A 155 -8.46 -19.58 2.64
C ARG A 155 -9.92 -20.00 2.74
N GLU A 156 -10.22 -21.03 3.53
CA GLU A 156 -11.58 -21.48 3.79
C GLU A 156 -12.41 -20.40 4.49
N ASP A 157 -11.87 -19.83 5.57
CA ASP A 157 -12.52 -18.72 6.30
C ASP A 157 -12.75 -17.51 5.39
N MET A 158 -11.75 -17.17 4.57
CA MET A 158 -11.84 -16.08 3.58
C MET A 158 -12.97 -16.32 2.57
N LEU A 159 -13.12 -17.55 2.07
CA LEU A 159 -14.16 -17.89 1.11
C LEU A 159 -15.56 -17.88 1.73
N LYS A 160 -15.69 -18.34 2.99
CA LYS A 160 -16.97 -18.24 3.74
C LYS A 160 -17.40 -16.79 3.96
N ALA A 161 -16.44 -15.86 3.98
CA ALA A 161 -16.68 -14.44 4.15
C ALA A 161 -16.86 -13.65 2.84
N LEU A 162 -16.89 -14.31 1.67
CA LEU A 162 -17.03 -13.68 0.35
C LEU A 162 -18.09 -12.57 0.26
N PRO A 163 -19.31 -12.74 0.80
CA PRO A 163 -20.34 -11.69 0.73
C PRO A 163 -19.96 -10.38 1.44
N CYS A 164 -18.98 -10.42 2.35
CA CYS A 164 -18.54 -9.28 3.15
C CYS A 164 -17.25 -8.61 2.62
N ILE A 165 -16.66 -9.14 1.54
CA ILE A 165 -15.39 -8.68 0.98
C ILE A 165 -15.67 -7.76 -0.21
N ALA A 166 -15.43 -6.45 -0.05
CA ALA A 166 -15.65 -5.46 -1.10
C ALA A 166 -14.36 -5.10 -1.88
N ASN A 167 -13.27 -4.83 -1.17
CA ASN A 167 -12.03 -4.31 -1.77
C ASN A 167 -11.01 -5.40 -2.12
N GLY A 168 -11.05 -6.53 -1.41
CA GLY A 168 -10.09 -7.62 -1.53
C GLY A 168 -9.86 -8.31 -0.19
N ALA A 169 -9.25 -9.49 -0.25
CA ALA A 169 -8.89 -10.25 0.94
C ALA A 169 -7.63 -11.09 0.70
N ILE A 170 -6.89 -11.34 1.78
CA ILE A 170 -5.78 -12.30 1.82
C ILE A 170 -5.97 -13.25 2.99
N SER A 171 -5.45 -14.46 2.88
CA SER A 171 -5.36 -15.40 3.99
C SER A 171 -3.91 -15.76 4.33
N LEU A 172 -3.65 -16.12 5.59
CA LEU A 172 -2.29 -16.44 6.05
C LEU A 172 -1.70 -17.70 5.40
N ASP A 173 -2.56 -18.63 4.94
CA ASP A 173 -2.20 -19.82 4.15
C ASP A 173 -2.04 -19.53 2.64
N GLY A 174 -2.06 -18.25 2.24
CA GLY A 174 -1.71 -17.84 0.88
C GLY A 174 -2.88 -17.66 -0.08
N GLY A 175 -4.13 -17.70 0.37
CA GLY A 175 -5.29 -17.29 -0.45
C GLY A 175 -5.28 -15.79 -0.75
N MET A 176 -5.82 -15.39 -1.92
CA MET A 176 -5.91 -14.00 -2.31
C MET A 176 -7.10 -13.72 -3.25
N ILE A 177 -7.83 -12.66 -2.94
CA ILE A 177 -8.90 -12.05 -3.72
C ILE A 177 -8.50 -10.59 -3.94
N LYS A 178 -8.35 -10.17 -5.20
CA LYS A 178 -7.89 -8.82 -5.56
C LYS A 178 -9.01 -7.78 -5.48
N SER A 179 -10.23 -8.20 -5.79
CA SER A 179 -11.46 -7.41 -5.71
C SER A 179 -12.64 -8.36 -5.87
N THR A 180 -13.87 -7.87 -5.69
CA THR A 180 -15.08 -8.65 -5.98
C THR A 180 -15.00 -9.26 -7.39
N GLY A 181 -15.15 -10.58 -7.47
CA GLY A 181 -15.07 -11.34 -8.73
C GLY A 181 -13.64 -11.67 -9.23
N CYS A 182 -12.59 -11.14 -8.62
CA CYS A 182 -11.20 -11.31 -9.08
C CYS A 182 -10.39 -12.19 -8.11
N PHE A 183 -10.21 -13.46 -8.47
CA PHE A 183 -9.49 -14.46 -7.66
C PHE A 183 -8.08 -14.70 -8.18
N SER A 184 -7.12 -14.88 -7.28
CA SER A 184 -5.76 -15.31 -7.61
C SER A 184 -5.59 -16.80 -7.25
N LEU A 185 -5.29 -17.61 -8.26
CA LEU A 185 -5.13 -19.07 -8.18
C LEU A 185 -3.73 -19.48 -8.67
N GLY A 186 -3.30 -20.70 -8.34
CA GLY A 186 -1.99 -21.25 -8.70
C GLY A 186 -0.98 -21.25 -7.54
N HIS A 187 0.20 -21.81 -7.80
CA HIS A 187 1.30 -21.84 -6.84
C HIS A 187 1.90 -20.44 -6.63
N LYS A 188 2.42 -20.22 -5.42
CA LYS A 188 3.03 -18.97 -4.96
C LYS A 188 4.44 -19.20 -4.43
#